data_AF-A0A367G7D0-F1
#
_entry.id   AF-A0A367G7D0-F1
#
_cell.length_a   1.000
_cell.length_b   1.000
_cell.length_c   1.000
_cell.angle_alpha   90.00
_cell.angle_beta   90.00
_cell.angle_gamma   90.00
#
_symmetry.space_group_name_H-M   'P 1'
#
loop_
_entity.id
_entity.type
_entity.pdbx_description
1 polymer ?
#
loop_
_entity_poly.entity_id
_entity_poly.type
_entity_poly.pdbx_seq_one_letter_code
_entity_poly.pdbx_strand_id
1 'polypeptide(L)'
;MGVMILEYIVFLVIMIVLLWINKTLRQSFFTVSNYLIITFSVITGVQVIACLWLKYETATMEYWMILTVFIVIALLTDLVASRFAKKVSFNGIKLKSSCESTFMSKHEKRFNIICVFAAMYSVTHFIYLAGGFPKMYYVVQEQFQNQYSAGLNFYIRLFMMIATAYYLGCAKISKKNILLGLLCLIPNILTFVKGIVFIPCLASILLRLKNGDIKISLKAGITIVFVGIMVFFGVYLVEMSVYDPDILLKIDTYQFIGSKLIDYLIAGVQSFSQNISTHNVYSFKHLDNVTLAPFINFMAKFGFGESIDTVNTVWQTFGFSSIRDISITSNVNTYVGTLYLYNGMIIGNLLNILWVFITSFMDEVFSKRNDILTALSALFCAAFSLGWFEYYFVHTFWVYLIAIAILVSVILKMRITPQKQNRTGRYFNG
;
A
#
# COMPACT_ATOMS: atom_id res chain seq x y z
N MET A 1 -14.59 -18.91 -24.88
CA MET A 1 -14.66 -19.24 -23.43
C MET A 1 -13.66 -20.31 -23.02
N GLY A 2 -13.64 -21.50 -23.65
CA GLY A 2 -12.64 -22.55 -23.36
C GLY A 2 -11.17 -22.12 -23.56
N VAL A 3 -10.91 -21.25 -24.53
CA VAL A 3 -9.57 -20.70 -24.82
C VAL A 3 -9.03 -19.87 -23.64
N MET A 4 -9.81 -18.94 -23.09
CA MET A 4 -9.39 -18.11 -21.94
C MET A 4 -9.05 -18.95 -20.69
N ILE A 5 -9.81 -20.02 -20.42
CA ILE A 5 -9.52 -20.90 -19.29
C ILE A 5 -8.18 -21.61 -19.50
N LEU A 6 -7.93 -22.10 -20.71
CA LEU A 6 -6.65 -22.73 -21.06
C LEU A 6 -5.49 -21.74 -20.93
N GLU A 7 -5.63 -20.53 -21.45
CA GLU A 7 -4.62 -19.45 -21.33
C GLU A 7 -4.32 -19.13 -19.86
N TYR A 8 -5.34 -19.00 -19.02
CA TYR A 8 -5.17 -18.77 -17.59
C TYR A 8 -4.49 -19.95 -16.89
N ILE A 9 -4.82 -21.20 -17.25
CA ILE A 9 -4.14 -22.39 -16.70
C ILE A 9 -2.65 -22.36 -17.06
N VAL A 10 -2.31 -22.03 -18.31
CA VAL A 10 -0.91 -21.89 -18.75
C VAL A 10 -0.21 -20.79 -17.96
N PHE A 11 -0.84 -19.61 -17.84
CA PHE A 11 -0.33 -18.51 -17.02
C PHE A 11 -0.09 -18.94 -15.57
N LEU A 12 -1.04 -19.64 -14.95
CA LEU A 12 -0.96 -20.11 -13.57
C LEU A 12 0.17 -21.13 -13.37
N VAL A 13 0.36 -22.05 -14.31
CA VAL A 13 1.49 -22.99 -14.29
C VAL A 13 2.83 -22.23 -14.32
N ILE A 14 2.97 -21.22 -15.18
CA ILE A 14 4.16 -20.36 -15.22
C ILE A 14 4.35 -19.67 -13.86
N MET A 15 3.30 -19.06 -13.30
CA MET A 15 3.35 -18.39 -12.00
C MET A 15 3.80 -19.33 -10.86
N ILE A 16 3.28 -20.56 -10.83
CA ILE A 16 3.68 -21.59 -9.84
C ILE A 16 5.16 -21.94 -9.98
N VAL A 17 5.64 -22.12 -11.22
CA VAL A 17 7.06 -22.41 -11.49
C VAL A 17 7.94 -21.24 -11.05
N LEU A 18 7.58 -20.00 -11.38
CA LEU A 18 8.31 -18.80 -10.97
C LEU A 18 8.37 -18.67 -9.44
N LEU A 19 7.25 -18.93 -8.75
CA LEU A 19 7.19 -18.93 -7.29
C LEU A 19 8.14 -19.98 -6.69
N TRP A 20 8.16 -21.19 -7.26
CA TRP A 20 9.05 -22.26 -6.80
C TRP A 20 10.53 -21.92 -7.04
N ILE A 21 10.88 -21.41 -8.22
CA ILE A 21 12.23 -20.93 -8.54
C ILE A 21 12.66 -19.87 -7.55
N ASN A 22 11.83 -18.85 -7.34
CA ASN A 22 12.19 -17.73 -6.47
C ASN A 22 12.31 -18.15 -5.02
N LYS A 23 11.38 -18.98 -4.50
CA LYS A 23 11.45 -19.55 -3.16
C LYS A 23 12.76 -20.32 -2.95
N THR A 24 13.16 -21.12 -3.94
CA THR A 24 14.40 -21.92 -3.89
C THR A 24 15.64 -21.02 -3.87
N LEU A 25 15.69 -20.00 -4.74
CA LEU A 25 16.85 -19.11 -4.86
C LEU A 25 16.95 -18.09 -3.72
N ARG A 26 15.82 -17.56 -3.24
CA ARG A 26 15.77 -16.57 -2.14
C ARG A 26 15.75 -17.22 -0.76
N GLN A 27 15.44 -18.52 -0.67
CA GLN A 27 15.21 -19.24 0.59
C GLN A 27 14.13 -18.56 1.46
N SER A 28 13.22 -17.81 0.84
CA SER A 28 12.14 -17.07 1.49
C SER A 28 10.92 -17.06 0.57
N PHE A 29 9.74 -17.17 1.16
CA PHE A 29 8.48 -16.96 0.46
C PHE A 29 8.09 -15.47 0.42
N PHE A 30 8.55 -14.68 1.38
CA PHE A 30 8.21 -13.27 1.56
C PHE A 30 9.19 -12.40 0.76
N THR A 31 8.91 -12.24 -0.53
CA THR A 31 9.72 -11.45 -1.46
C THR A 31 8.82 -10.60 -2.35
N VAL A 32 9.34 -9.49 -2.87
CA VAL A 32 8.58 -8.54 -3.69
C VAL A 32 7.97 -9.22 -4.92
N SER A 33 8.76 -10.04 -5.59
CA SER A 33 8.32 -10.78 -6.78
C SER A 33 7.27 -11.84 -6.44
N ASN A 34 7.38 -12.55 -5.30
CA ASN A 34 6.35 -13.50 -4.89
C ASN A 34 5.02 -12.81 -4.54
N TYR A 35 5.06 -11.61 -3.97
CA TYR A 35 3.83 -10.83 -3.73
C TYR A 35 3.11 -10.51 -5.04
N LEU A 36 3.84 -10.09 -6.08
CA LEU A 36 3.26 -9.89 -7.41
C LEU A 36 2.70 -11.19 -7.99
N ILE A 37 3.49 -12.27 -7.98
CA ILE A 37 3.07 -13.58 -8.52
C ILE A 37 1.76 -14.04 -7.87
N ILE A 38 1.67 -14.02 -6.54
CA ILE A 38 0.48 -14.46 -5.80
C ILE A 38 -0.70 -13.54 -6.09
N THR A 39 -0.49 -12.23 -6.04
CA THR A 39 -1.54 -11.23 -6.26
C THR A 39 -2.16 -11.38 -7.64
N PHE A 40 -1.34 -11.41 -8.69
CA PHE A 40 -1.83 -11.58 -10.06
C PHE A 40 -2.43 -12.96 -10.27
N SER A 41 -1.86 -14.04 -9.72
CA SER A 41 -2.47 -15.38 -9.82
C SER A 41 -3.87 -15.43 -9.23
N VAL A 42 -4.07 -14.86 -8.03
CA VAL A 42 -5.36 -14.89 -7.34
C VAL A 42 -6.38 -13.98 -8.02
N ILE A 43 -6.02 -12.72 -8.26
CA ILE A 43 -6.98 -11.73 -8.78
C ILE A 43 -7.36 -12.02 -10.24
N THR A 44 -6.43 -12.52 -11.07
CA THR A 44 -6.78 -12.97 -12.43
C THR A 44 -7.63 -14.25 -12.43
N GLY A 45 -7.47 -15.12 -11.42
CA GLY A 45 -8.41 -16.22 -11.20
C GLY A 45 -9.82 -15.74 -10.90
N VAL A 46 -9.97 -14.73 -10.03
CA VAL A 46 -11.26 -14.08 -9.76
C VAL A 46 -11.81 -13.41 -11.02
N GLN A 47 -10.95 -12.76 -11.81
CA GLN A 47 -11.31 -12.16 -13.10
C GLN A 47 -11.91 -13.19 -14.06
N VAL A 48 -11.25 -14.34 -14.23
CA VAL A 48 -11.72 -15.44 -15.10
C VAL A 48 -13.09 -15.91 -14.66
N ILE A 49 -13.31 -16.14 -13.36
CA ILE A 49 -14.62 -16.54 -12.81
C ILE A 49 -15.67 -15.45 -13.11
N ALA A 50 -15.34 -14.18 -12.92
CA ALA A 50 -16.23 -13.06 -13.22
C ALA A 50 -16.59 -12.99 -14.72
N CYS A 51 -15.64 -13.17 -15.64
CA CYS A 51 -15.93 -13.25 -17.07
C CYS A 51 -16.88 -14.40 -17.40
N LEU A 52 -16.75 -15.55 -16.72
CA LEU A 52 -17.62 -16.71 -16.94
C LEU A 52 -19.04 -16.48 -16.42
N TRP A 53 -19.18 -15.94 -15.20
CA TRP A 53 -20.47 -15.82 -14.52
C TRP A 53 -21.22 -14.54 -14.86
N LEU A 54 -20.49 -13.44 -15.06
CA LEU A 54 -21.05 -12.10 -15.26
C LEU A 54 -20.97 -11.64 -16.73
N LYS A 55 -20.48 -12.52 -17.62
CA LYS A 55 -20.35 -12.28 -19.06
C LYS A 55 -19.55 -11.02 -19.42
N TYR A 56 -18.54 -10.71 -18.62
CA TYR A 56 -17.57 -9.63 -18.92
C TYR A 56 -16.68 -10.03 -20.10
N GLU A 57 -16.04 -9.03 -20.70
CA GLU A 57 -15.09 -9.28 -21.78
C GLU A 57 -13.96 -10.21 -21.33
N THR A 58 -13.58 -11.12 -22.22
CA THR A 58 -12.58 -12.14 -21.94
C THR A 58 -11.17 -11.59 -22.16
N ALA A 59 -10.26 -11.95 -21.26
CA ALA A 59 -8.84 -11.65 -21.42
C ALA A 59 -8.26 -12.26 -22.70
N THR A 60 -7.32 -11.54 -23.32
CA THR A 60 -6.62 -11.96 -24.54
C THR A 60 -5.26 -12.56 -24.22
N MET A 61 -4.71 -13.35 -25.15
CA MET A 61 -3.34 -13.86 -25.05
C MET A 61 -2.30 -12.75 -24.85
N GLU A 62 -2.48 -11.60 -25.50
CA GLU A 62 -1.58 -10.45 -25.35
C GLU A 62 -1.52 -9.95 -23.90
N TYR A 63 -2.67 -9.83 -23.25
CA TYR A 63 -2.76 -9.45 -21.83
C TYR A 63 -1.96 -10.41 -20.94
N TRP A 64 -2.12 -11.72 -21.13
CA TRP A 64 -1.38 -12.74 -20.36
C TRP A 64 0.12 -12.68 -20.59
N MET A 65 0.55 -12.44 -21.84
CA MET A 65 1.97 -12.28 -22.18
C MET A 65 2.59 -11.05 -21.52
N ILE A 66 1.91 -9.90 -21.54
CA ILE A 66 2.40 -8.67 -20.90
C ILE A 66 2.59 -8.90 -19.40
N LEU A 67 1.58 -9.45 -18.70
CA LEU A 67 1.69 -9.75 -17.28
C LEU A 67 2.87 -10.69 -17.00
N THR A 68 3.02 -11.75 -17.78
CA THR A 68 4.09 -12.74 -17.61
C THR A 68 5.47 -12.10 -17.74
N VAL A 69 5.69 -11.28 -18.78
CA VAL A 69 6.97 -10.61 -19.02
C VAL A 69 7.34 -9.69 -17.85
N PHE A 70 6.41 -8.84 -17.39
CA PHE A 70 6.68 -7.94 -16.26
C PHE A 70 6.97 -8.70 -14.97
N ILE A 71 6.26 -9.79 -14.70
CA ILE A 71 6.48 -10.61 -13.50
C ILE A 71 7.83 -11.35 -13.56
N VAL A 72 8.22 -11.87 -14.72
CA VAL A 72 9.54 -12.49 -14.91
C VAL A 72 10.66 -11.46 -14.68
N ILE A 73 10.53 -10.26 -15.25
CA ILE A 73 11.51 -9.18 -15.07
C ILE A 73 11.57 -8.73 -13.60
N ALA A 74 10.43 -8.66 -12.91
CA ALA A 74 10.39 -8.37 -11.47
C ALA A 74 11.13 -9.44 -10.65
N LEU A 75 10.94 -10.74 -10.97
CA LEU A 75 11.65 -11.83 -10.30
C LEU A 75 13.17 -11.74 -10.51
N LEU A 76 13.62 -11.54 -11.74
CA LEU A 76 15.04 -11.36 -12.05
C LEU A 76 15.63 -10.17 -11.29
N THR A 77 14.89 -9.07 -11.22
CA THR A 77 15.29 -7.86 -10.52
C THR A 77 15.40 -8.08 -9.01
N ASP A 78 14.41 -8.73 -8.39
CA ASP A 78 14.44 -9.08 -6.96
C ASP A 78 15.65 -9.96 -6.62
N LEU A 79 15.98 -10.94 -7.46
CA LEU A 79 17.19 -11.76 -7.31
C LEU A 79 18.48 -10.92 -7.36
N VAL A 80 18.59 -10.02 -8.34
CA VAL A 80 19.74 -9.12 -8.50
C VAL A 80 19.85 -8.16 -7.32
N ALA A 81 18.77 -7.48 -6.96
CA ALA A 81 18.71 -6.53 -5.85
C ALA A 81 19.09 -7.19 -4.53
N SER A 82 18.57 -8.38 -4.26
CA SER A 82 18.95 -9.22 -3.11
C SER A 82 20.44 -9.52 -3.07
N ARG A 83 21.02 -10.00 -4.18
CA ARG A 83 22.44 -10.33 -4.24
C ARG A 83 23.31 -9.09 -4.06
N PHE A 84 22.90 -7.97 -4.64
CA PHE A 84 23.57 -6.69 -4.48
C PHE A 84 23.51 -6.21 -3.02
N ALA A 85 22.33 -6.20 -2.40
CA ALA A 85 22.14 -5.83 -1.00
C ALA A 85 22.99 -6.66 -0.03
N LYS A 86 23.11 -7.98 -0.26
CA LYS A 86 23.97 -8.87 0.54
C LYS A 86 25.47 -8.57 0.38
N LYS A 87 25.90 -8.05 -0.78
CA LYS A 87 27.29 -7.67 -1.06
C LYS A 87 27.64 -6.28 -0.54
N VAL A 88 26.68 -5.35 -0.48
CA VAL A 88 26.89 -4.00 0.04
C VAL A 88 27.04 -4.06 1.58
N SER A 89 28.26 -4.31 2.04
CA SER A 89 28.63 -4.07 3.44
C SER A 89 28.83 -2.58 3.65
N PHE A 90 28.00 -1.94 4.48
CA PHE A 90 28.27 -0.59 4.95
C PHE A 90 29.59 -0.59 5.76
N ASN A 91 30.62 0.09 5.24
CA ASN A 91 31.89 0.39 5.91
C ASN A 91 32.73 -0.81 6.44
N GLY A 92 32.91 -1.89 5.68
CA GLY A 92 33.88 -2.95 6.03
C GLY A 92 33.59 -3.72 7.32
N ILE A 93 32.50 -3.40 8.02
CA ILE A 93 31.96 -4.19 9.12
C ILE A 93 31.22 -5.34 8.45
N LYS A 94 31.79 -6.55 8.53
CA LYS A 94 30.99 -7.77 8.35
C LYS A 94 29.78 -7.62 9.26
N LEU A 95 28.61 -7.48 8.65
CA LEU A 95 27.32 -7.45 9.33
C LEU A 95 27.17 -8.80 10.04
N LYS A 96 27.71 -8.87 11.27
CA LYS A 96 27.36 -9.94 12.19
C LYS A 96 25.85 -9.90 12.28
N SER A 97 25.24 -11.05 12.02
CA SER A 97 23.82 -11.33 12.23
C SER A 97 23.44 -11.29 13.72
N SER A 98 24.01 -10.35 14.48
CA SER A 98 23.64 -10.12 15.86
C SER A 98 22.25 -9.50 15.85
N CYS A 99 21.28 -10.37 16.08
CA CYS A 99 20.00 -10.08 16.71
C CYS A 99 20.17 -8.92 17.70
N GLU A 100 19.81 -7.71 17.29
CA GLU A 100 19.77 -6.56 18.18
C GLU A 100 18.42 -5.88 17.98
N SER A 101 17.43 -6.47 18.64
CA SER A 101 16.13 -5.91 19.02
C SER A 101 16.27 -4.66 19.94
N THR A 102 17.39 -3.94 19.87
CA THR A 102 17.82 -2.91 20.83
C THR A 102 17.43 -1.50 20.44
N PHE A 103 17.23 -1.18 19.15
CA PHE A 103 16.93 0.20 18.75
C PHE A 103 15.58 0.67 19.32
N MET A 104 14.50 -0.05 18.99
CA MET A 104 13.18 0.37 19.46
C MET A 104 12.95 0.11 20.94
N SER A 105 13.49 -0.97 21.52
CA SER A 105 13.38 -1.19 22.96
C SER A 105 13.99 -0.05 23.78
N LYS A 106 15.05 0.60 23.29
CA LYS A 106 15.66 1.78 23.93
C LYS A 106 14.87 3.07 23.77
N HIS A 107 14.14 3.22 22.65
CA HIS A 107 13.47 4.46 22.26
C HIS A 107 11.94 4.39 22.34
N GLU A 108 11.38 3.26 22.79
CA GLU A 108 9.95 2.94 22.78
C GLU A 108 9.11 4.04 23.45
N LYS A 109 9.50 4.49 24.64
CA LYS A 109 8.74 5.51 25.38
C LYS A 109 8.63 6.83 24.60
N ARG A 110 9.72 7.29 23.97
CA ARG A 110 9.72 8.52 23.17
C ARG A 110 8.86 8.35 21.93
N PHE A 111 8.99 7.21 21.26
CA PHE A 111 8.20 6.90 20.08
C PHE A 111 6.71 6.82 20.38
N ASN A 112 6.31 6.17 21.49
CA ASN A 112 4.93 6.13 21.98
C ASN A 112 4.37 7.55 22.19
N ILE A 113 5.14 8.43 22.85
CA ILE A 113 4.73 9.83 23.11
C ILE A 113 4.51 10.57 21.78
N ILE A 114 5.47 10.50 20.85
CA ILE A 114 5.35 11.14 19.53
C ILE A 114 4.11 10.63 18.80
N CYS A 115 3.86 9.32 18.82
CA CYS A 115 2.69 8.72 18.16
C CYS A 115 1.37 9.21 18.75
N VAL A 116 1.26 9.29 20.08
CA VAL A 116 0.06 9.79 20.76
C VAL A 116 -0.19 11.25 20.42
N PHE A 117 0.84 12.11 20.48
CA PHE A 117 0.69 13.53 20.10
C PHE A 117 0.33 13.71 18.63
N ALA A 118 0.95 12.94 17.73
CA ALA A 118 0.65 12.96 16.31
C ALA A 118 -0.80 12.53 16.02
N ALA A 119 -1.27 11.45 16.64
CA ALA A 119 -2.65 10.99 16.50
C ALA A 119 -3.65 12.02 17.06
N MET A 120 -3.38 12.58 18.25
CA MET A 120 -4.21 13.64 18.84
C MET A 120 -4.27 14.88 17.96
N TYR A 121 -3.14 15.31 17.39
CA TYR A 121 -3.11 16.43 16.45
C TYR A 121 -4.02 16.16 15.26
N SER A 122 -3.87 15.01 14.59
CA SER A 122 -4.67 14.69 13.40
C SER A 122 -6.16 14.61 13.70
N VAL A 123 -6.55 13.97 14.81
CA VAL A 123 -7.95 13.87 15.22
C VAL A 123 -8.52 15.24 15.59
N THR A 124 -7.78 16.06 16.34
CA THR A 124 -8.21 17.41 16.69
C THR A 124 -8.34 18.29 15.45
N HIS A 125 -7.42 18.18 14.51
CA HIS A 125 -7.48 18.89 13.23
C HIS A 125 -8.72 18.48 12.42
N PHE A 126 -9.05 17.18 12.37
CA PHE A 126 -10.28 16.71 11.75
C PHE A 126 -11.53 17.32 12.41
N ILE A 127 -11.63 17.28 13.74
CA ILE A 127 -12.76 17.84 14.49
C ILE A 127 -12.89 19.35 14.27
N TYR A 128 -11.77 20.07 14.32
CA TYR A 128 -11.71 21.50 14.07
C TYR A 128 -12.22 21.85 12.67
N LEU A 129 -11.74 21.16 11.65
CA LEU A 129 -12.22 21.36 10.27
C LEU A 129 -13.70 21.01 10.16
N ALA A 130 -14.15 19.92 10.80
CA ALA A 130 -15.55 19.48 10.71
C ALA A 130 -16.51 20.51 11.32
N GLY A 131 -16.11 21.18 12.41
CA GLY A 131 -16.86 22.28 13.01
C GLY A 131 -17.00 23.52 12.11
N GLY A 132 -16.18 23.64 11.06
CA GLY A 132 -16.29 24.70 10.05
C GLY A 132 -17.33 24.45 8.97
N PHE A 133 -17.90 23.24 8.88
CA PHE A 133 -18.92 22.90 7.90
C PHE A 133 -20.32 22.86 8.53
N PRO A 134 -21.37 23.28 7.81
CA PRO A 134 -22.71 23.41 8.37
C PRO A 134 -23.38 22.06 8.67
N LYS A 135 -22.92 20.97 8.06
CA LYS A 135 -23.49 19.62 8.23
C LYS A 135 -22.38 18.56 8.23
N MET A 136 -22.58 17.47 8.97
CA MET A 136 -21.57 16.43 9.12
C MET A 136 -21.24 15.69 7.81
N TYR A 137 -22.18 15.56 6.86
CA TYR A 137 -21.89 14.86 5.59
C TYR A 137 -20.83 15.54 4.73
N TYR A 138 -20.49 16.81 4.99
CA TYR A 138 -19.39 17.45 4.28
C TYR A 138 -18.04 16.79 4.60
N VAL A 139 -17.89 16.09 5.72
CA VAL A 139 -16.63 15.45 6.09
C VAL A 139 -16.21 14.34 5.13
N VAL A 140 -17.14 13.78 4.36
CA VAL A 140 -16.85 12.75 3.35
C VAL A 140 -16.74 13.32 1.93
N GLN A 141 -16.89 14.63 1.77
CA GLN A 141 -16.75 15.29 0.46
C GLN A 141 -15.30 15.66 0.14
N GLU A 142 -14.99 15.74 -1.15
CA GLU A 142 -13.65 16.02 -1.65
C GLU A 142 -13.08 17.34 -1.10
N GLN A 143 -13.89 18.39 -0.99
CA GLN A 143 -13.46 19.68 -0.46
C GLN A 143 -12.92 19.57 0.97
N PHE A 144 -13.61 18.84 1.85
CA PHE A 144 -13.14 18.59 3.21
C PHE A 144 -11.88 17.72 3.19
N GLN A 145 -11.90 16.64 2.40
CA GLN A 145 -10.80 15.71 2.32
C GLN A 145 -9.52 16.35 1.81
N ASN A 146 -9.60 17.29 0.88
CA ASN A 146 -8.46 18.06 0.39
C ASN A 146 -7.85 18.93 1.50
N GLN A 147 -8.68 19.54 2.37
CA GLN A 147 -8.18 20.33 3.50
C GLN A 147 -7.57 19.44 4.58
N TYR A 148 -8.29 18.40 5.01
CA TYR A 148 -7.82 17.46 6.02
C TYR A 148 -6.55 16.74 5.58
N SER A 149 -6.46 16.39 4.29
CA SER A 149 -5.35 15.61 3.76
C SER A 149 -4.12 16.43 3.39
N ALA A 150 -4.15 17.76 3.50
CA ALA A 150 -3.06 18.66 3.10
C ALA A 150 -2.15 19.10 4.26
N GLY A 151 -1.16 19.95 3.92
CA GLY A 151 -0.30 20.64 4.87
C GLY A 151 0.49 19.71 5.79
N LEU A 152 0.60 20.08 7.07
CA LEU A 152 1.31 19.28 8.08
C LEU A 152 0.61 17.93 8.33
N ASN A 153 -0.72 17.90 8.28
CA ASN A 153 -1.49 16.70 8.59
C ASN A 153 -1.22 15.57 7.58
N PHE A 154 -0.96 15.92 6.32
CA PHE A 154 -0.47 14.97 5.31
C PHE A 154 0.73 14.15 5.82
N TYR A 155 1.81 14.83 6.25
CA TYR A 155 3.04 14.15 6.69
C TYR A 155 2.84 13.39 8.01
N ILE A 156 2.01 13.91 8.91
CA ILE A 156 1.67 13.21 10.16
C ILE A 156 0.95 11.90 9.86
N ARG A 157 0.00 11.87 8.92
CA ARG A 157 -0.69 10.63 8.53
C ARG A 157 0.25 9.61 7.92
N LEU A 158 1.22 10.04 7.10
CA LEU A 158 2.27 9.16 6.58
C LEU A 158 3.15 8.57 7.69
N PHE A 159 3.54 9.38 8.67
CA PHE A 159 4.22 8.89 9.88
C PHE A 159 3.36 7.86 10.63
N MET A 160 2.05 8.11 10.73
CA MET A 160 1.09 7.20 11.35
C MET A 160 0.91 5.88 10.58
N MET A 161 1.07 5.86 9.25
CA MET A 161 1.10 4.60 8.48
C MET A 161 2.29 3.73 8.90
N ILE A 162 3.49 4.32 9.07
CA ILE A 162 4.69 3.61 9.55
C ILE A 162 4.49 3.12 10.98
N ALA A 163 3.96 3.98 11.86
CA ALA A 163 3.72 3.63 13.26
C ALA A 163 2.70 2.49 13.40
N THR A 164 1.64 2.50 12.60
CA THR A 164 0.64 1.41 12.55
C THR A 164 1.31 0.09 12.14
N ALA A 165 2.06 0.11 11.03
CA ALA A 165 2.81 -1.06 10.56
C ALA A 165 3.77 -1.60 11.63
N TYR A 166 4.46 -0.71 12.33
CA TYR A 166 5.35 -1.03 13.44
C TYR A 166 4.63 -1.69 14.63
N TYR A 167 3.60 -1.05 15.21
CA TYR A 167 2.96 -1.56 16.44
C TYR A 167 2.23 -2.88 16.20
N LEU A 168 1.52 -2.99 15.07
CA LEU A 168 0.73 -4.17 14.76
C LEU A 168 1.57 -5.29 14.14
N GLY A 169 2.67 -4.95 13.45
CA GLY A 169 3.51 -5.91 12.72
C GLY A 169 4.83 -6.30 13.39
N CYS A 170 5.60 -5.32 13.89
CA CYS A 170 6.93 -5.54 14.46
C CYS A 170 6.90 -5.72 15.98
N ALA A 171 6.19 -4.84 16.70
CA ALA A 171 6.20 -4.83 18.16
C ALA A 171 5.58 -6.11 18.75
N LYS A 172 5.90 -6.48 19.99
CA LYS A 172 5.28 -7.65 20.63
C LYS A 172 3.75 -7.49 20.72
N ILE A 173 3.00 -8.55 20.42
CA ILE A 173 1.54 -8.56 20.58
C ILE A 173 1.21 -8.37 22.05
N SER A 174 0.61 -7.22 22.37
CA SER A 174 0.14 -6.85 23.70
C SER A 174 -1.05 -5.91 23.57
N LYS A 175 -1.93 -5.86 24.58
CA LYS A 175 -3.09 -4.94 24.58
C LYS A 175 -2.65 -3.49 24.32
N LYS A 176 -1.55 -3.06 24.94
CA LYS A 176 -0.95 -1.74 24.74
C LYS A 176 -0.58 -1.48 23.28
N ASN A 177 0.17 -2.38 22.65
CA ASN A 177 0.66 -2.17 21.28
C ASN A 177 -0.48 -2.28 20.26
N ILE A 178 -1.46 -3.14 20.49
CA ILE A 178 -2.68 -3.19 19.68
C ILE A 178 -3.42 -1.85 19.75
N LEU A 179 -3.62 -1.30 20.95
CA LEU A 179 -4.28 -0.01 21.13
C LEU A 179 -3.51 1.13 20.47
N LEU A 180 -2.18 1.18 20.61
CA LEU A 180 -1.34 2.18 19.96
C LEU A 180 -1.39 2.05 18.43
N GLY A 181 -1.38 0.82 17.90
CA GLY A 181 -1.54 0.55 16.48
C GLY A 181 -2.88 1.04 15.94
N LEU A 182 -3.98 0.74 16.64
CA LEU A 182 -5.32 1.23 16.28
C LEU A 182 -5.41 2.76 16.37
N LEU A 183 -4.82 3.37 17.40
CA LEU A 183 -4.77 4.82 17.55
C LEU A 183 -4.03 5.48 16.37
N CYS A 184 -2.92 4.89 15.92
CA CYS A 184 -2.19 5.38 14.74
C CYS A 184 -2.96 5.13 13.42
N LEU A 185 -3.86 4.15 13.39
CA LEU A 185 -4.66 3.88 12.19
C LEU A 185 -5.80 4.88 12.01
N ILE A 186 -6.38 5.41 13.09
CA ILE A 186 -7.53 6.33 13.06
C ILE A 186 -7.34 7.51 12.09
N PRO A 187 -6.23 8.29 12.13
CA PRO A 187 -6.03 9.41 11.20
C PRO A 187 -6.13 9.03 9.72
N ASN A 188 -5.76 7.79 9.37
CA ASN A 188 -5.84 7.27 8.01
C ASN A 188 -7.25 6.78 7.66
N ILE A 189 -8.01 6.25 8.62
CA ILE A 189 -9.44 5.90 8.43
C ILE A 189 -10.28 7.14 8.14
N LEU A 190 -10.00 8.26 8.82
CA LEU A 190 -10.70 9.55 8.66
C LEU A 190 -10.56 10.18 7.26
N THR A 191 -9.77 9.57 6.38
CA THR A 191 -9.64 9.98 4.97
C THR A 191 -10.75 9.41 4.10
N PHE A 192 -11.43 8.36 4.56
CA PHE A 192 -12.39 7.57 3.78
C PHE A 192 -11.81 6.94 2.49
N VAL A 193 -10.46 6.92 2.36
CA VAL A 193 -9.74 6.27 1.28
C VAL A 193 -9.33 4.86 1.71
N LYS A 194 -10.09 3.88 1.21
CA LYS A 194 -10.03 2.46 1.61
C LYS A 194 -8.61 1.90 1.51
N GLY A 195 -7.90 2.22 0.43
CA GLY A 195 -6.54 1.74 0.20
C GLY A 195 -5.47 2.30 1.13
N ILE A 196 -5.61 3.55 1.61
CA ILE A 196 -4.70 4.14 2.62
C ILE A 196 -4.81 3.41 3.96
N VAL A 197 -5.96 2.82 4.26
CA VAL A 197 -6.18 1.96 5.44
C VAL A 197 -5.63 0.54 5.19
N PHE A 198 -5.82 -0.02 4.00
CA PHE A 198 -5.37 -1.39 3.69
C PHE A 198 -3.85 -1.55 3.69
N ILE A 199 -3.10 -0.58 3.15
CA ILE A 199 -1.63 -0.67 3.06
C ILE A 199 -0.95 -0.96 4.42
N PRO A 200 -1.15 -0.15 5.49
CA PRO A 200 -0.48 -0.40 6.77
C PRO A 200 -0.99 -1.68 7.47
N CYS A 201 -2.28 -2.02 7.34
CA CYS A 201 -2.82 -3.25 7.89
C CYS A 201 -2.22 -4.50 7.24
N LEU A 202 -2.13 -4.51 5.90
CA LEU A 202 -1.51 -5.60 5.16
C LEU A 202 -0.01 -5.68 5.46
N ALA A 203 0.69 -4.55 5.54
CA ALA A 203 2.09 -4.52 5.94
C ALA A 203 2.32 -5.17 7.32
N SER A 204 1.45 -4.89 8.30
CA SER A 204 1.51 -5.53 9.62
C SER A 204 1.33 -7.04 9.55
N ILE A 205 0.37 -7.53 8.76
CA ILE A 205 0.14 -8.96 8.57
C ILE A 205 1.36 -9.61 7.91
N LEU A 206 1.90 -9.01 6.84
CA LEU A 206 3.09 -9.49 6.15
C LEU A 206 4.29 -9.59 7.10
N LEU A 207 4.49 -8.60 7.97
CA LEU A 207 5.54 -8.62 8.99
C LEU A 207 5.37 -9.78 9.98
N ARG A 208 4.15 -10.01 10.48
CA ARG A 208 3.86 -11.13 11.39
C ARG A 208 4.10 -12.48 10.75
N LEU A 209 3.69 -12.63 9.49
CA LEU A 209 3.95 -13.85 8.71
C LEU A 209 5.46 -14.05 8.49
N LYS A 210 6.20 -12.99 8.12
CA LYS A 210 7.65 -13.01 7.91
C LYS A 210 8.42 -13.33 9.19
N ASN A 211 7.97 -12.82 10.33
CA ASN A 211 8.56 -13.08 11.65
C ASN A 211 8.18 -14.46 12.22
N GLY A 212 7.20 -15.15 11.63
CA GLY A 212 6.72 -16.45 12.11
C GLY A 212 5.72 -16.36 13.27
N ASP A 213 5.28 -15.16 13.65
CA ASP A 213 4.26 -14.93 14.68
C ASP A 213 2.89 -15.48 14.26
N ILE A 214 2.62 -15.49 12.95
CA ILE A 214 1.43 -16.09 12.33
C ILE A 214 1.90 -17.18 11.37
N LYS A 215 1.35 -18.39 11.50
CA LYS A 215 1.60 -19.47 10.53
C LYS A 215 0.71 -19.28 9.30
N ILE A 216 1.30 -19.39 8.11
CA ILE A 216 0.54 -19.48 6.86
C ILE A 216 -0.37 -20.71 6.96
N SER A 217 -1.67 -20.48 6.96
CA SER A 217 -2.70 -21.52 6.97
C SER A 217 -3.93 -21.01 6.23
N LEU A 218 -4.73 -21.92 5.70
CA LEU A 218 -5.99 -21.57 5.05
C LEU A 218 -6.89 -20.74 5.98
N LYS A 219 -6.96 -21.11 7.27
CA LYS A 219 -7.70 -20.37 8.29
C LYS A 219 -7.21 -18.93 8.44
N ALA A 220 -5.89 -18.72 8.49
CA ALA A 220 -5.31 -17.37 8.57
C ALA A 220 -5.66 -16.55 7.30
N GLY A 221 -5.54 -17.15 6.12
CA GLY A 221 -5.91 -16.52 4.85
C GLY A 221 -7.38 -16.08 4.82
N ILE A 222 -8.31 -16.98 5.16
CA ILE A 222 -9.75 -16.68 5.24
C ILE A 222 -10.01 -15.55 6.25
N THR A 223 -9.36 -15.58 7.41
CA THR A 223 -9.52 -14.54 8.44
C THR A 223 -9.07 -13.18 7.93
N ILE A 224 -7.92 -13.11 7.25
CA ILE A 224 -7.40 -11.86 6.67
C ILE A 224 -8.36 -11.30 5.62
N VAL A 225 -8.86 -12.15 4.71
CA VAL A 225 -9.83 -11.75 3.69
C VAL A 225 -11.11 -11.23 4.34
N PHE A 226 -11.65 -11.95 5.33
CA PHE A 226 -12.86 -11.56 6.04
C PHE A 226 -12.71 -10.22 6.78
N VAL A 227 -11.57 -9.99 7.44
CA VAL A 227 -11.27 -8.69 8.06
C VAL A 227 -11.18 -7.58 7.00
N GLY A 228 -10.57 -7.86 5.85
CA GLY A 228 -10.53 -6.92 4.72
C GLY A 228 -11.93 -6.53 4.23
N ILE A 229 -12.83 -7.52 4.10
CA ILE A 229 -14.23 -7.31 3.76
C ILE A 229 -14.93 -6.46 4.83
N MET A 230 -14.75 -6.78 6.11
CA MET A 230 -15.33 -6.00 7.21
C MET A 230 -14.86 -4.55 7.21
N VAL A 231 -13.58 -4.29 6.97
CA VAL A 231 -13.05 -2.92 6.85
C VAL A 231 -13.65 -2.20 5.64
N PHE A 232 -13.77 -2.88 4.49
CA PHE A 232 -14.39 -2.30 3.30
C PHE A 232 -15.84 -1.90 3.57
N PHE A 233 -16.64 -2.80 4.16
CA PHE A 233 -18.01 -2.53 4.55
C PHE A 233 -18.09 -1.41 5.58
N GLY A 234 -17.24 -1.45 6.61
CA GLY A 234 -17.21 -0.43 7.66
C GLY A 234 -16.98 0.98 7.10
N VAL A 235 -16.01 1.16 6.20
CA VAL A 235 -15.75 2.48 5.60
C VAL A 235 -16.96 2.96 4.79
N TYR A 236 -17.57 2.09 3.97
CA TYR A 236 -18.77 2.46 3.19
C TYR A 236 -19.99 2.77 4.08
N LEU A 237 -20.23 1.97 5.12
CA LEU A 237 -21.35 2.18 6.04
C LEU A 237 -21.18 3.49 6.81
N VAL A 238 -19.96 3.80 7.27
CA VAL A 238 -19.69 5.11 7.90
C VAL A 238 -19.94 6.22 6.88
N GLU A 239 -19.37 6.13 5.68
CA GLU A 239 -19.55 7.15 4.64
C GLU A 239 -21.03 7.41 4.31
N MET A 240 -21.83 6.36 4.14
CA MET A 240 -23.25 6.45 3.82
C MET A 240 -24.11 6.92 5.00
N SER A 241 -23.82 6.45 6.22
CA SER A 241 -24.60 6.81 7.42
C SER A 241 -24.46 8.27 7.84
N VAL A 242 -23.37 8.94 7.45
CA VAL A 242 -23.23 10.37 7.68
C VAL A 242 -24.24 11.17 6.82
N TYR A 243 -24.66 10.64 5.67
CA TYR A 243 -25.72 11.24 4.85
C TYR A 243 -27.13 10.89 5.37
N ASP A 244 -27.37 9.61 5.65
CA ASP A 244 -28.65 9.07 6.11
C ASP A 244 -28.41 7.91 7.10
N PRO A 245 -28.58 8.09 8.42
CA PRO A 245 -28.40 7.02 9.39
C PRO A 245 -29.31 5.80 9.17
N ASP A 246 -30.51 6.01 8.61
CA ASP A 246 -31.49 4.94 8.39
C ASP A 246 -31.03 3.97 7.29
N ILE A 247 -30.02 4.35 6.48
CA ILE A 247 -29.43 3.48 5.46
C ILE A 247 -28.79 2.22 6.05
N LEU A 248 -28.38 2.27 7.33
CA LEU A 248 -27.80 1.13 8.05
C LEU A 248 -28.81 0.00 8.27
N LEU A 249 -30.11 0.28 8.20
CA LEU A 249 -31.18 -0.70 8.40
C LEU A 249 -31.69 -1.29 7.07
N LYS A 250 -31.29 -0.74 5.93
CA LYS A 250 -31.77 -1.12 4.60
C LYS A 250 -30.90 -2.26 4.03
N ILE A 251 -31.52 -3.39 3.67
CA ILE A 251 -30.78 -4.55 3.13
C ILE A 251 -30.09 -4.25 1.80
N ASP A 252 -30.70 -3.39 0.98
CA ASP A 252 -30.17 -2.95 -0.32
C ASP A 252 -28.83 -2.23 -0.19
N THR A 253 -28.57 -1.57 0.95
CA THR A 253 -27.27 -0.96 1.27
C THR A 253 -26.16 -2.00 1.27
N TYR A 254 -26.40 -3.15 1.91
CA TYR A 254 -25.41 -4.23 2.00
C TYR A 254 -25.21 -4.92 0.67
N GLN A 255 -26.28 -5.08 -0.12
CA GLN A 255 -26.20 -5.61 -1.49
C GLN A 255 -25.40 -4.66 -2.40
N PHE A 256 -25.63 -3.36 -2.29
CA PHE A 256 -24.88 -2.34 -3.02
C PHE A 256 -23.39 -2.37 -2.67
N ILE A 257 -23.05 -2.40 -1.39
CA ILE A 257 -21.65 -2.47 -0.94
C ILE A 257 -21.00 -3.78 -1.39
N GLY A 258 -21.73 -4.90 -1.34
CA GLY A 258 -21.29 -6.19 -1.85
C GLY A 258 -20.98 -6.16 -3.36
N SER A 259 -21.87 -5.56 -4.17
CA SER A 259 -21.58 -5.35 -5.60
C SER A 259 -20.34 -4.50 -5.79
N LYS A 260 -20.22 -3.37 -5.06
CA LYS A 260 -19.04 -2.50 -5.14
C LYS A 260 -17.77 -3.24 -4.78
N LEU A 261 -17.77 -4.12 -3.78
CA LEU A 261 -16.61 -4.91 -3.41
C LEU A 261 -16.12 -5.79 -4.58
N ILE A 262 -17.04 -6.47 -5.28
CA ILE A 262 -16.72 -7.30 -6.44
C ILE A 262 -16.13 -6.44 -7.55
N ASP A 263 -16.80 -5.33 -7.88
CA ASP A 263 -16.34 -4.40 -8.92
C ASP A 263 -14.95 -3.88 -8.60
N TYR A 264 -14.72 -3.46 -7.35
CA TYR A 264 -13.42 -3.02 -6.87
C TYR A 264 -12.38 -4.12 -7.07
N LEU A 265 -12.61 -5.35 -6.57
CA LEU A 265 -11.64 -6.46 -6.61
C LEU A 265 -11.09 -6.78 -8.01
N ILE A 266 -11.90 -6.59 -9.05
CA ILE A 266 -11.52 -6.93 -10.43
C ILE A 266 -11.25 -5.71 -11.30
N ALA A 267 -11.51 -4.48 -10.82
CA ALA A 267 -11.48 -3.27 -11.63
C ALA A 267 -10.17 -3.11 -12.41
N GLY A 268 -9.03 -3.26 -11.73
CA GLY A 268 -7.72 -3.05 -12.35
C GLY A 268 -7.36 -4.11 -13.39
N VAL A 269 -7.62 -5.39 -13.11
CA VAL A 269 -7.35 -6.48 -14.07
C VAL A 269 -8.31 -6.46 -15.25
N GLN A 270 -9.58 -6.13 -15.03
CA GLN A 270 -10.56 -6.05 -16.11
C GLN A 270 -10.36 -4.81 -16.99
N SER A 271 -10.15 -3.64 -16.40
CA SER A 271 -9.87 -2.43 -17.17
C SER A 271 -8.59 -2.57 -17.99
N PHE A 272 -7.54 -3.17 -17.43
CA PHE A 272 -6.31 -3.42 -18.19
C PHE A 272 -6.58 -4.40 -19.34
N SER A 273 -7.25 -5.52 -19.07
CA SER A 273 -7.65 -6.49 -20.08
C SER A 273 -8.47 -5.85 -21.21
N GLN A 274 -9.44 -4.99 -20.86
CA GLN A 274 -10.29 -4.25 -21.79
C GLN A 274 -9.49 -3.30 -22.67
N ASN A 275 -8.54 -2.56 -22.08
CA ASN A 275 -7.69 -1.64 -22.84
C ASN A 275 -6.82 -2.39 -23.87
N ILE A 276 -6.39 -3.62 -23.56
CA ILE A 276 -5.66 -4.48 -24.49
C ILE A 276 -6.60 -5.06 -25.55
N SER A 277 -7.75 -5.62 -25.18
CA SER A 277 -8.70 -6.23 -26.14
C SER A 277 -9.16 -5.23 -27.21
N THR A 278 -9.43 -4.00 -26.78
CA THR A 278 -9.91 -2.91 -27.65
C THR A 278 -8.80 -2.09 -28.30
N HIS A 279 -7.53 -2.44 -28.08
CA HIS A 279 -6.37 -1.70 -28.59
C HIS A 279 -6.36 -0.21 -28.20
N ASN A 280 -6.93 0.11 -27.03
CA ASN A 280 -7.07 1.47 -26.52
C ASN A 280 -5.76 2.07 -25.94
N VAL A 281 -4.62 1.40 -26.14
CA VAL A 281 -3.30 1.84 -25.67
C VAL A 281 -2.93 3.24 -26.18
N TYR A 282 -3.39 3.61 -27.38
CA TYR A 282 -3.09 4.93 -27.98
C TYR A 282 -3.68 6.10 -27.19
N SER A 283 -4.80 5.90 -26.49
CA SER A 283 -5.44 6.93 -25.66
C SER A 283 -4.58 7.39 -24.50
N PHE A 284 -3.59 6.59 -24.09
CA PHE A 284 -2.67 6.90 -22.99
C PHE A 284 -1.44 7.72 -23.44
N LYS A 285 -1.12 7.75 -24.74
CA LYS A 285 0.11 8.39 -25.25
C LYS A 285 0.11 9.92 -25.15
N HIS A 286 -1.07 10.52 -25.09
CA HIS A 286 -1.27 11.98 -25.09
C HIS A 286 -1.58 12.54 -23.70
N LEU A 287 -1.55 11.70 -22.67
CA LEU A 287 -1.86 12.09 -21.30
C LEU A 287 -0.58 12.31 -20.50
N ASP A 288 -0.69 13.12 -19.45
CA ASP A 288 0.37 13.22 -18.45
C ASP A 288 0.68 11.85 -17.88
N ASN A 289 1.96 11.50 -17.84
CA ASN A 289 2.38 10.18 -17.47
C ASN A 289 2.31 9.98 -15.95
N VAL A 290 1.18 9.46 -15.48
CA VAL A 290 0.91 9.23 -14.05
C VAL A 290 1.93 8.31 -13.38
N THR A 291 2.64 7.45 -14.13
CA THR A 291 3.68 6.58 -13.56
C THR A 291 4.92 7.35 -13.11
N LEU A 292 5.10 8.57 -13.62
CA LEU A 292 6.18 9.48 -13.27
C LEU A 292 5.74 10.56 -12.28
N ALA A 293 4.44 10.64 -11.96
CA ALA A 293 3.89 11.63 -11.03
C ALA A 293 4.59 11.65 -9.65
N PRO A 294 5.00 10.52 -9.04
CA PRO A 294 5.74 10.55 -7.78
C PRO A 294 7.05 11.36 -7.84
N PHE A 295 7.69 11.40 -9.02
CA PHE A 295 8.96 12.10 -9.22
C PHE A 295 8.72 13.55 -9.67
N ILE A 296 7.82 13.75 -10.64
CA ILE A 296 7.46 15.08 -11.16
C ILE A 296 6.90 15.94 -10.03
N ASN A 297 5.93 15.42 -9.27
CA ASN A 297 5.28 16.19 -8.19
C ASN A 297 6.23 16.42 -7.01
N PHE A 298 7.24 15.57 -6.82
CA PHE A 298 8.30 15.83 -5.84
C PHE A 298 9.18 17.00 -6.29
N MET A 299 9.59 17.02 -7.57
CA MET A 299 10.41 18.10 -8.15
C MET A 299 9.66 19.43 -8.19
N ALA A 300 8.37 19.41 -8.52
CA ALA A 300 7.51 20.60 -8.54
C ALA A 300 7.46 21.32 -7.17
N LYS A 301 7.59 20.58 -6.04
CA LYS A 301 7.69 21.20 -4.70
C LYS A 301 8.94 22.05 -4.50
N PHE A 302 9.99 21.84 -5.29
CA PHE A 302 11.21 22.65 -5.28
C PHE A 302 11.20 23.73 -6.38
N GLY A 303 10.07 23.95 -7.04
CA GLY A 303 9.92 24.92 -8.13
C GLY A 303 10.39 24.41 -9.49
N PHE A 304 10.69 23.12 -9.63
CA PHE A 304 11.05 22.52 -10.91
C PHE A 304 9.80 21.98 -11.62
N GLY A 305 9.20 22.81 -12.47
CA GLY A 305 8.02 22.46 -13.27
C GLY A 305 6.71 22.44 -12.48
N GLU A 306 5.65 21.98 -13.13
CA GLU A 306 4.30 21.88 -12.57
C GLU A 306 3.99 20.45 -12.11
N SER A 307 3.13 20.31 -11.09
CA SER A 307 2.63 19.01 -10.66
C SER A 307 1.60 18.48 -11.62
N ILE A 308 1.63 17.19 -11.90
CA ILE A 308 0.62 16.48 -12.69
C ILE A 308 -0.36 15.74 -11.78
N ASP A 309 -1.58 15.54 -12.26
CA ASP A 309 -2.56 14.71 -11.56
C ASP A 309 -2.10 13.24 -11.52
N THR A 310 -2.47 12.57 -10.44
CA THR A 310 -2.22 11.14 -10.21
C THR A 310 -3.40 10.27 -10.64
N VAL A 311 -4.54 10.87 -10.99
CA VAL A 311 -5.75 10.15 -11.41
C VAL A 311 -5.71 9.90 -12.92
N ASN A 312 -5.87 8.63 -13.31
CA ASN A 312 -6.05 8.27 -14.71
C ASN A 312 -7.42 8.79 -15.22
N THR A 313 -7.44 9.48 -16.36
CA THR A 313 -8.66 10.03 -16.95
C THR A 313 -9.29 9.11 -18.00
N VAL A 314 -8.63 8.01 -18.37
CA VAL A 314 -9.17 7.03 -19.32
C VAL A 314 -10.10 6.05 -18.59
N TRP A 315 -11.41 6.24 -18.77
CA TRP A 315 -12.44 5.33 -18.27
C TRP A 315 -12.73 4.20 -19.26
N GLN A 316 -12.91 2.98 -18.75
CA GLN A 316 -13.29 1.81 -19.53
C GLN A 316 -14.55 1.17 -18.96
N THR A 317 -15.48 0.81 -19.83
CA THR A 317 -16.62 -0.05 -19.50
C THR A 317 -16.21 -1.49 -19.73
N PHE A 318 -16.26 -2.33 -18.71
CA PHE A 318 -15.84 -3.75 -18.81
C PHE A 318 -16.95 -4.73 -18.41
N GLY A 319 -18.14 -4.24 -18.07
CA GLY A 319 -19.25 -5.10 -17.69
C GLY A 319 -20.53 -4.36 -17.35
N PHE A 320 -21.54 -5.13 -16.93
CA PHE A 320 -22.82 -4.66 -16.43
C PHE A 320 -23.11 -5.31 -15.07
N SER A 321 -23.55 -4.53 -14.09
CA SER A 321 -23.95 -5.04 -12.78
C SER A 321 -25.44 -5.36 -12.81
N SER A 322 -25.80 -6.64 -12.76
CA SER A 322 -27.21 -7.07 -12.65
C SER A 322 -27.85 -6.66 -11.32
N ILE A 323 -27.04 -6.41 -10.28
CA ILE A 323 -27.51 -5.97 -8.96
C ILE A 323 -27.85 -4.47 -8.98
N ARG A 324 -27.05 -3.67 -9.69
CA ARG A 324 -27.19 -2.20 -9.71
C ARG A 324 -27.87 -1.66 -10.97
N ASP A 325 -28.16 -2.53 -11.94
CA ASP A 325 -28.74 -2.22 -13.26
C ASP A 325 -27.98 -1.10 -14.01
N ILE A 326 -26.65 -1.09 -13.89
CA ILE A 326 -25.78 -0.07 -14.52
C ILE A 326 -24.51 -0.69 -15.10
N SER A 327 -23.96 0.00 -16.10
CA SER A 327 -22.63 -0.30 -16.63
C SER A 327 -21.57 -0.13 -15.54
N ILE A 328 -20.59 -1.03 -15.56
CA ILE A 328 -19.46 -0.98 -14.65
C ILE A 328 -18.30 -0.35 -15.41
N THR A 329 -17.91 0.83 -14.94
CA THR A 329 -16.80 1.60 -15.49
C THR A 329 -15.66 1.70 -14.48
N SER A 330 -14.42 1.67 -14.96
CA SER A 330 -13.23 1.91 -14.16
C SER A 330 -12.20 2.68 -14.97
N ASN A 331 -11.55 3.65 -14.33
CA ASN A 331 -10.32 4.28 -14.80
C ASN A 331 -9.06 3.70 -14.13
N VAL A 332 -9.24 2.72 -13.25
CA VAL A 332 -8.17 2.02 -12.54
C VAL A 332 -7.70 0.84 -13.38
N ASN A 333 -6.39 0.67 -13.52
CA ASN A 333 -5.69 -0.46 -14.11
C ASN A 333 -4.83 -1.17 -13.04
N THR A 334 -4.18 -2.26 -13.42
CA THR A 334 -3.15 -2.86 -12.54
C THR A 334 -1.87 -2.02 -12.55
N TYR A 335 -0.98 -2.20 -11.56
CA TYR A 335 0.37 -1.62 -11.57
C TYR A 335 1.12 -1.95 -12.87
N VAL A 336 1.12 -3.23 -13.29
CA VAL A 336 1.73 -3.67 -14.56
C VAL A 336 1.03 -3.03 -15.75
N GLY A 337 -0.30 -3.03 -15.75
CA GLY A 337 -1.09 -2.46 -16.83
C GLY A 337 -0.82 -0.98 -17.02
N THR A 338 -0.73 -0.21 -15.93
CA THR A 338 -0.46 1.23 -15.97
C THR A 338 0.94 1.52 -16.48
N LEU A 339 1.95 0.76 -16.04
CA LEU A 339 3.30 0.86 -16.60
C LEU A 339 3.30 0.61 -18.10
N TYR A 340 2.65 -0.46 -18.55
CA TYR A 340 2.58 -0.81 -19.97
C TYR A 340 1.78 0.21 -20.80
N LEU A 341 0.60 0.63 -20.35
CA LEU A 341 -0.28 1.51 -21.11
C LEU A 341 0.33 2.90 -21.34
N TYR A 342 0.97 3.47 -20.32
CA TYR A 342 1.59 4.79 -20.43
C TYR A 342 2.98 4.77 -21.07
N ASN A 343 3.74 3.67 -20.92
CA ASN A 343 5.18 3.67 -21.26
C ASN A 343 5.58 2.60 -22.29
N GLY A 344 4.65 1.72 -22.69
CA GLY A 344 4.94 0.55 -23.50
C GLY A 344 5.80 -0.50 -22.78
N MET A 345 6.16 -1.55 -23.52
CA MET A 345 6.88 -2.71 -22.96
C MET A 345 8.26 -2.35 -22.40
N ILE A 346 9.05 -1.54 -23.11
CA ILE A 346 10.45 -1.28 -22.76
C ILE A 346 10.55 -0.34 -21.55
N ILE A 347 10.02 0.88 -21.66
CA ILE A 347 10.12 1.89 -20.59
C ILE A 347 9.29 1.44 -19.38
N GLY A 348 8.13 0.81 -19.59
CA GLY A 348 7.35 0.23 -18.51
C GLY A 348 8.14 -0.78 -17.68
N ASN A 349 8.93 -1.65 -18.32
CA ASN A 349 9.78 -2.59 -17.59
C ASN A 349 10.98 -1.91 -16.90
N LEU A 350 11.55 -0.83 -17.44
CA LEU A 350 12.59 -0.07 -16.74
C LEU A 350 12.07 0.53 -15.43
N LEU A 351 10.87 1.09 -15.45
CA LEU A 351 10.20 1.59 -14.23
C LEU A 351 9.84 0.45 -13.28
N ASN A 352 9.44 -0.70 -13.81
CA ASN A 352 9.21 -1.90 -12.99
C ASN A 352 10.49 -2.35 -12.26
N ILE A 353 11.62 -2.40 -12.99
CA ILE A 353 12.93 -2.70 -12.43
C ILE A 353 13.28 -1.71 -11.31
N LEU A 354 13.07 -0.41 -11.51
CA LEU A 354 13.34 0.62 -10.50
C LEU A 354 12.60 0.35 -9.18
N TRP A 355 11.27 0.20 -9.23
CA TRP A 355 10.46 0.00 -8.03
C TRP A 355 10.72 -1.34 -7.34
N VAL A 356 10.88 -2.41 -8.12
CA VAL A 356 11.18 -3.74 -7.57
C VAL A 356 12.58 -3.76 -6.96
N PHE A 357 13.57 -3.12 -7.59
CA PHE A 357 14.93 -3.03 -7.06
C PHE A 357 14.96 -2.27 -5.74
N ILE A 358 14.36 -1.07 -5.68
CA ILE A 358 14.29 -0.25 -4.45
C ILE A 358 13.67 -1.06 -3.32
N THR A 359 12.50 -1.68 -3.58
CA THR A 359 11.76 -2.40 -2.54
C THR A 359 12.50 -3.65 -2.07
N SER A 360 13.05 -4.43 -2.99
CA SER A 360 13.79 -5.66 -2.66
C SER A 360 15.09 -5.35 -1.92
N PHE A 361 15.78 -4.27 -2.33
CA PHE A 361 16.98 -3.78 -1.65
C PHE A 361 16.65 -3.29 -0.24
N MET A 362 15.61 -2.47 -0.07
CA MET A 362 15.15 -2.00 1.23
C MET A 362 14.75 -3.17 2.14
N ASP A 363 14.01 -4.16 1.63
CA ASP A 363 13.60 -5.31 2.43
C ASP A 363 14.80 -6.14 2.90
N GLU A 364 15.82 -6.33 2.06
CA GLU A 364 17.03 -7.06 2.45
C GLU A 364 17.91 -6.26 3.43
N VAL A 365 18.09 -4.96 3.20
CA VAL A 365 18.97 -4.11 4.02
C VAL A 365 18.34 -3.75 5.36
N PHE A 366 17.04 -3.48 5.40
CA PHE A 366 16.35 -3.00 6.61
C PHE A 366 15.78 -4.12 7.47
N SER A 367 15.54 -5.30 6.90
CA SER A 367 15.15 -6.48 7.67
C SER A 367 16.17 -6.73 8.78
N LYS A 368 15.67 -6.74 10.03
CA LYS A 368 16.45 -7.02 11.26
C LYS A 368 17.41 -5.92 11.73
N ARG A 369 17.35 -4.69 11.19
CA ARG A 369 18.20 -3.57 11.66
C ARG A 369 17.48 -2.57 12.56
N ASN A 370 16.32 -2.08 12.11
CA ASN A 370 15.54 -1.05 12.77
C ASN A 370 14.07 -1.30 12.45
N ASP A 371 13.27 -1.57 13.48
CA ASP A 371 11.87 -1.93 13.32
C ASP A 371 11.05 -0.88 12.54
N ILE A 372 11.44 0.41 12.59
CA ILE A 372 10.81 1.48 11.81
C ILE A 372 11.12 1.33 10.32
N LEU A 373 12.38 1.03 9.98
CA LEU A 373 12.78 0.80 8.59
C LEU A 373 12.26 -0.55 8.06
N THR A 374 12.13 -1.55 8.93
CA THR A 374 11.45 -2.81 8.61
C THR A 374 9.95 -2.59 8.39
N ALA A 375 9.30 -1.73 9.18
CA ALA A 375 7.91 -1.33 8.95
C ALA A 375 7.75 -0.58 7.62
N LEU A 376 8.70 0.31 7.29
CA LEU A 376 8.74 0.98 5.99
C LEU A 376 8.87 -0.03 4.84
N SER A 377 9.82 -0.96 4.88
CA SER A 377 9.98 -1.94 3.78
C SER A 377 8.72 -2.80 3.59
N ALA A 378 8.04 -3.16 4.69
CA ALA A 378 6.79 -3.88 4.63
C ALA A 378 5.63 -3.08 4.01
N LEU A 379 5.58 -1.75 4.18
CA LEU A 379 4.60 -0.89 3.51
C LEU A 379 4.76 -0.95 1.98
N PHE A 380 5.99 -0.91 1.47
CA PHE A 380 6.25 -1.08 0.04
C PHE A 380 5.84 -2.49 -0.42
N CYS A 381 6.22 -3.54 0.31
CA CYS A 381 5.78 -4.91 0.01
C CYS A 381 4.25 -5.07 -0.01
N ALA A 382 3.54 -4.38 0.88
CA ALA A 382 2.08 -4.35 0.89
C ALA A 382 1.50 -3.68 -0.37
N ALA A 383 2.13 -2.60 -0.87
CA ALA A 383 1.74 -1.99 -2.15
C ALA A 383 1.86 -2.99 -3.31
N PHE A 384 2.95 -3.74 -3.39
CA PHE A 384 3.13 -4.82 -4.39
C PHE A 384 2.09 -5.94 -4.25
N SER A 385 1.70 -6.27 -3.01
CA SER A 385 0.60 -7.21 -2.74
C SER A 385 -0.77 -6.67 -3.14
N LEU A 386 -0.89 -5.36 -3.34
CA LEU A 386 -2.07 -4.66 -3.85
C LEU A 386 -1.87 -4.19 -5.30
N GLY A 387 -0.85 -4.72 -6.00
CA GLY A 387 -0.46 -4.31 -7.35
C GLY A 387 -1.51 -4.56 -8.44
N TRP A 388 -2.63 -5.18 -8.09
CA TRP A 388 -3.80 -5.26 -8.96
C TRP A 388 -4.56 -3.91 -9.06
N PHE A 389 -4.21 -2.92 -8.23
CA PHE A 389 -4.76 -1.56 -8.22
C PHE A 389 -3.60 -0.55 -8.29
N GLU A 390 -3.45 0.18 -9.38
CA GLU A 390 -2.28 1.05 -9.64
C GLU A 390 -2.21 2.30 -8.77
N TYR A 391 -3.37 2.80 -8.32
CA TYR A 391 -3.50 4.07 -7.59
C TYR A 391 -2.48 4.20 -6.45
N TYR A 392 -2.09 3.09 -5.84
CA TYR A 392 -1.11 3.09 -4.77
C TYR A 392 0.27 3.56 -5.21
N PHE A 393 0.70 3.33 -6.45
CA PHE A 393 2.07 3.58 -6.93
C PHE A 393 2.28 4.97 -7.54
N VAL A 394 1.21 5.65 -7.93
CA VAL A 394 1.27 6.93 -8.67
C VAL A 394 1.39 8.16 -7.77
N HIS A 395 1.37 7.98 -6.44
CA HIS A 395 1.48 9.09 -5.50
C HIS A 395 2.91 9.35 -5.00
N THR A 396 3.23 10.63 -4.82
CA THR A 396 4.47 11.13 -4.18
C THR A 396 4.72 10.61 -2.77
N PHE A 397 3.71 10.06 -2.07
CA PHE A 397 3.85 9.74 -0.65
C PHE A 397 4.92 8.67 -0.38
N TRP A 398 5.27 7.80 -1.33
CA TRP A 398 6.34 6.81 -1.16
C TRP A 398 7.70 7.46 -0.90
N VAL A 399 8.01 8.52 -1.64
CA VAL A 399 9.24 9.29 -1.46
C VAL A 399 9.25 9.94 -0.07
N TYR A 400 8.12 10.49 0.35
CA TYR A 400 7.99 11.09 1.69
C TYR A 400 8.05 10.07 2.82
N LEU A 401 7.51 8.86 2.65
CA LEU A 401 7.60 7.79 3.65
C LEU A 401 9.06 7.42 3.94
N ILE A 402 9.91 7.35 2.91
CA ILE A 402 11.36 7.12 3.07
C ILE A 402 11.98 8.25 3.90
N ALA A 403 11.73 9.51 3.52
CA ALA A 403 12.26 10.67 4.22
C ALA A 403 11.81 10.73 5.69
N ILE A 404 10.52 10.48 5.95
CA ILE A 404 9.94 10.45 7.30
C ILE A 404 10.56 9.34 8.15
N ALA A 405 10.71 8.13 7.62
CA ALA A 405 11.29 7.02 8.37
C ALA A 405 12.75 7.30 8.78
N ILE A 406 13.52 7.92 7.89
CA ILE A 406 14.90 8.35 8.18
C ILE A 406 14.88 9.46 9.24
N LEU A 407 14.05 10.49 9.07
CA LEU A 407 13.94 11.59 10.02
C LEU A 407 13.56 11.11 11.42
N VAL A 408 12.56 10.25 11.55
CA VAL A 408 12.15 9.66 12.84
C VAL A 408 13.30 8.86 13.45
N SER A 409 14.00 8.07 12.65
CA SER A 409 15.16 7.29 13.11
C SER A 409 16.28 8.19 13.64
N VAL A 410 16.47 9.38 13.07
CA VAL A 410 17.43 10.39 13.54
C VAL A 410 16.93 11.07 14.82
N ILE A 411 15.67 11.52 14.85
CA ILE A 411 15.06 12.19 16.01
C ILE A 411 15.13 11.32 17.27
N LEU A 412 14.82 10.02 17.14
CA LEU A 412 14.86 9.11 18.29
C LEU A 412 16.27 8.97 18.88
N LYS A 413 17.32 9.08 18.04
CA LYS A 413 18.73 9.01 18.48
C LYS A 413 19.21 10.27 19.18
N MET A 414 18.58 11.42 18.96
CA MET A 414 19.01 12.67 19.58
C MET A 414 18.85 12.59 21.11
N ARG A 415 19.96 12.77 21.85
CA ARG A 415 19.92 12.91 23.31
C ARG A 415 19.54 14.34 23.64
N ILE A 416 18.31 14.55 24.13
CA ILE A 416 17.99 15.76 24.88
C ILE A 416 18.63 15.58 26.25
N THR A 417 19.82 16.16 26.44
CA THR A 417 20.42 16.30 27.76
C THR A 417 19.77 17.53 28.38
N PRO A 418 18.88 17.40 29.39
CA PRO A 418 18.44 18.58 30.12
C PRO A 418 19.69 19.19 30.78
N GLN A 419 19.97 20.46 30.47
CA GLN A 419 20.97 21.22 31.22
C GLN A 419 20.59 21.13 32.69
N LYS A 420 21.37 20.41 33.49
CA LYS A 420 21.33 20.56 34.94
C LYS A 420 21.65 22.03 35.19
N GLN A 421 20.66 22.83 35.59
CA GLN A 421 20.93 24.08 36.28
C GLN A 421 21.77 23.72 37.50
N ASN A 422 23.05 24.08 37.46
CA ASN A 422 23.91 24.08 38.63
C ASN A 422 23.29 25.03 39.66
N ARG A 423 22.47 24.50 40.57
CA ARG A 423 22.23 25.15 41.86
C ARG A 423 23.51 25.01 42.68
N THR A 424 24.46 25.89 42.43
CA THR A 424 25.53 26.20 43.39
C THR A 424 24.89 26.96 44.56
N GLY A 425 24.25 26.22 45.46
CA GLY A 425 24.01 26.71 46.82
C GLY A 425 25.35 26.83 47.51
N ARG A 426 25.93 28.04 47.50
CA ARG A 426 27.07 28.40 48.34
C ARG A 426 26.66 28.16 49.80
N TYR A 427 27.35 27.25 50.46
CA TYR A 427 27.56 27.33 51.90
C TYR A 427 28.27 28.66 52.17
N PHE A 428 27.59 29.59 52.85
CA PHE A 428 28.26 30.65 53.58
C PHE A 428 28.36 30.18 55.03
N ASN A 429 29.55 29.77 55.43
CA ASN A 429 30.02 29.93 56.80
C ASN A 429 30.57 31.36 56.91
N GLY A 430 30.09 32.10 57.89
CA GLY A 430 30.48 33.46 58.23
C GLY A 430 29.62 33.92 59.40
#